data_AF-A0A564UJX1-F1
#
_entry.id   AF-A0A564UJX1-F1
#
_cell.length_a   1.000
_cell.length_b   1.000
_cell.length_c   1.000
_cell.angle_alpha   90.00
_cell.angle_beta   90.00
_cell.angle_gamma   90.00
#
_symmetry.space_group_name_H-M   'P 1'
#
loop_
_entity.id
_entity.type
_entity.pdbx_description
1 polymer ?
#
loop_
_entity_poly.entity_id
_entity_poly.type
_entity_poly.pdbx_seq_one_letter_code
_entity_poly.pdbx_strand_id
1 'polypeptide(L)'
;MRSIKKTLDDFNFTKITMDTFSPVSFMDNIKFSMQGGFEASDNNAKFHSGTNATSENQTSMQKHVYEDNWQKFINIIASELERLRLKKNHYLFVDGIDTRPTDISYAEYTECIYPLVRAVYDLNNDILSHVKDRAKGRLQIVLLTRLDIFLNAGLSNAGSKISDNSAFLNWSMTNEKQYSSTDLYKLVQKMLSAPDSKESPWKQYFNFTIDRGSKSLDSFAYFLRLSTSKPRDFVKILKITKEQCEAHGIQNPTAKIIESDLFQRAYSTYFVDTLRTALSFYYDENEIKLFFDFIRSFNSCFFNYARYQGIWQEFASKEQLHKAFGEPFELLELMFDFNLIAVVEEESYYRWKYRECTIANYDYGIEKNAVKPETNFMFHWTAEKEFGLYLK
;
A
#
# COMPACT_ATOMS: atom_id res chain seq x y z
N MET A 1 15.41 19.77 -24.72
CA MET A 1 16.34 19.83 -23.56
C MET A 1 16.85 21.24 -23.25
N ARG A 2 17.48 22.00 -24.18
CA ARG A 2 17.91 23.40 -23.88
C ARG A 2 16.75 24.31 -23.44
N SER A 3 15.58 24.16 -24.06
CA SER A 3 14.37 24.91 -23.71
C SER A 3 13.86 24.58 -22.31
N ILE A 4 13.67 23.29 -21.98
CA ILE A 4 13.31 22.85 -20.62
C ILE A 4 14.29 23.36 -19.57
N LYS A 5 15.61 23.24 -19.82
CA LYS A 5 16.62 23.74 -18.88
C LYS A 5 16.48 25.24 -18.67
N LYS A 6 16.30 26.01 -19.75
CA LYS A 6 16.01 27.44 -19.68
C LYS A 6 14.74 27.73 -18.88
N THR A 7 13.65 27.00 -19.09
CA THR A 7 12.42 27.16 -18.30
C THR A 7 12.67 26.90 -16.82
N LEU A 8 13.41 25.86 -16.46
CA LEU A 8 13.77 25.58 -15.06
C LEU A 8 14.62 26.70 -14.46
N ASP A 9 15.57 27.23 -15.23
CA ASP A 9 16.43 28.35 -14.83
C ASP A 9 15.62 29.66 -14.69
N ASP A 10 14.69 29.95 -15.62
CA ASP A 10 13.83 31.14 -15.65
C ASP A 10 12.90 31.21 -14.43
N PHE A 11 12.48 30.05 -13.92
CA PHE A 11 11.67 29.92 -12.70
C PHE A 11 12.52 29.58 -11.44
N ASN A 12 13.86 29.64 -11.55
CA ASN A 12 14.81 29.46 -10.44
C ASN A 12 14.72 28.10 -9.71
N PHE A 13 14.33 27.03 -10.42
CA PHE A 13 14.22 25.67 -9.86
C PHE A 13 15.57 24.97 -9.60
N THR A 14 16.70 25.62 -9.85
CA THR A 14 18.03 25.02 -9.66
C THR A 14 18.49 24.93 -8.21
N LYS A 15 17.72 25.48 -7.26
CA LYS A 15 17.94 25.38 -5.80
C LYS A 15 16.70 24.80 -5.10
N ILE A 16 16.42 23.51 -5.32
CA ILE A 16 15.36 22.82 -4.58
C ILE A 16 15.83 22.60 -3.14
N THR A 17 15.39 23.44 -2.20
CA THR A 17 15.49 23.20 -0.75
C THR A 17 14.14 22.70 -0.21
N MET A 18 14.10 22.10 0.99
CA MET A 18 12.85 21.63 1.60
C MET A 18 11.76 22.73 1.70
N ASP A 19 12.15 23.98 1.91
CA ASP A 19 11.22 25.13 2.00
C ASP A 19 10.55 25.50 0.67
N THR A 20 11.07 24.97 -0.45
CA THR A 20 10.55 25.17 -1.82
C THR A 20 9.30 24.33 -2.10
N PHE A 21 8.98 23.37 -1.24
CA PHE A 21 7.83 22.46 -1.41
C PHE A 21 6.54 22.95 -0.78
N SER A 22 6.53 24.11 -0.12
CA SER A 22 5.28 24.76 0.25
C SER A 22 4.79 25.60 -0.94
N PRO A 23 3.61 25.27 -1.53
CA PRO A 23 3.01 26.11 -2.55
C PRO A 23 2.86 27.55 -2.07
N VAL A 24 2.61 27.74 -0.76
CA VAL A 24 2.42 29.04 -0.12
C VAL A 24 3.71 29.88 -0.14
N SER A 25 4.88 29.31 0.16
CA SER A 25 6.14 30.07 0.16
C SER A 25 6.62 30.45 -1.24
N PHE A 26 6.16 29.76 -2.29
CA PHE A 26 6.47 30.12 -3.69
C PHE A 26 5.46 31.10 -4.30
N MET A 27 4.21 31.11 -3.80
CA MET A 27 3.18 32.09 -4.16
C MET A 27 3.55 33.53 -3.76
N ASP A 28 4.41 33.70 -2.75
CA ASP A 28 4.83 35.01 -2.22
C ASP A 28 5.97 35.71 -2.98
N ASN A 29 6.32 35.27 -4.19
CA ASN A 29 7.30 35.98 -5.03
C ASN A 29 6.69 37.26 -5.65
N ILE A 30 6.38 38.26 -4.83
CA ILE A 30 5.97 39.60 -5.24
C ILE A 30 7.19 40.35 -5.78
N LYS A 31 7.22 40.63 -7.10
CA LYS A 31 8.20 41.57 -7.68
C LYS A 31 7.71 43.01 -7.48
N PHE A 32 8.41 43.76 -6.63
CA PHE A 32 8.28 45.23 -6.54
C PHE A 32 9.04 45.86 -7.73
N SER A 33 8.35 46.53 -8.64
CA SER A 33 8.99 47.38 -9.66
C SER A 33 8.39 48.79 -9.66
N MET A 34 9.22 49.78 -9.33
CA MET A 34 8.93 51.20 -9.47
C MET A 34 9.23 51.69 -10.89
N GLN A 35 8.22 52.30 -11.52
CA GLN A 35 8.21 53.40 -12.54
C GLN A 35 6.96 53.18 -13.39
N GLY A 36 6.01 54.11 -13.58
CA GLY A 36 6.06 55.57 -13.50
C GLY A 36 5.74 56.15 -14.87
N GLY A 37 4.47 56.51 -15.11
CA GLY A 37 4.11 57.63 -15.99
C GLY A 37 3.20 57.37 -17.21
N PHE A 38 2.07 58.10 -17.22
CA PHE A 38 1.30 58.66 -18.36
C PHE A 38 0.51 57.70 -19.28
N GLU A 39 -0.69 58.01 -19.79
CA GLU A 39 -1.77 58.99 -19.55
C GLU A 39 -2.87 58.57 -20.55
N ALA A 40 -4.15 58.63 -20.18
CA ALA A 40 -5.24 58.60 -21.16
C ALA A 40 -6.37 59.50 -20.68
N SER A 41 -6.51 60.63 -21.39
CA SER A 41 -7.62 61.57 -21.30
C SER A 41 -8.94 60.89 -21.63
N ASP A 42 -9.98 61.15 -20.85
CA ASP A 42 -11.35 61.08 -21.40
C ASP A 42 -12.23 62.20 -20.85
N ASN A 43 -12.94 62.83 -21.78
CA ASN A 43 -13.69 64.06 -21.59
C ASN A 43 -15.10 63.80 -21.04
N ASN A 44 -15.57 64.78 -20.26
CA ASN A 44 -16.97 65.16 -20.03
C ASN A 44 -17.87 64.25 -19.18
N ALA A 45 -17.98 64.59 -17.89
CA ALA A 45 -19.29 64.82 -17.26
C ALA A 45 -19.16 65.79 -16.09
N LYS A 46 -19.84 66.94 -16.20
CA LYS A 46 -19.90 67.99 -15.17
C LYS A 46 -20.78 67.54 -14.00
N PHE A 47 -20.30 67.74 -12.77
CA PHE A 47 -21.16 68.03 -11.63
C PHE A 47 -20.49 69.09 -10.75
N HIS A 48 -21.18 70.22 -10.54
CA HIS A 48 -20.74 71.29 -9.65
C HIS A 48 -21.27 71.00 -8.24
N SER A 49 -20.37 70.97 -7.27
CA SER A 49 -20.68 71.28 -5.87
C SER A 49 -19.49 72.03 -5.29
N GLY A 50 -19.77 73.19 -4.69
CA GLY A 50 -18.78 74.11 -4.17
C GLY A 50 -18.31 73.79 -2.75
N THR A 51 -17.25 74.52 -2.38
CA THR A 51 -16.75 74.84 -1.03
C THR A 51 -16.05 73.75 -0.22
N ASN A 52 -14.71 73.91 -0.20
CA ASN A 52 -13.80 73.94 0.95
C ASN A 52 -13.92 72.85 2.03
N ALA A 53 -13.00 71.88 1.98
CA ALA A 53 -12.35 71.36 3.17
C ALA A 53 -10.92 70.92 2.81
N THR A 54 -9.99 71.40 3.61
CA THR A 54 -8.55 71.19 3.59
C THR A 54 -8.15 69.72 3.65
N SER A 55 -7.29 69.34 2.71
CA SER A 55 -6.19 68.37 2.75
C SER A 55 -6.15 67.38 3.94
N GLU A 56 -6.61 66.15 3.68
CA GLU A 56 -6.03 64.96 4.31
C GLU A 56 -5.55 64.01 3.20
N ASN A 57 -4.29 63.59 3.34
CA ASN A 57 -3.53 62.82 2.37
C ASN A 57 -4.25 61.52 1.96
N GLN A 58 -4.69 61.43 0.70
CA GLN A 58 -5.06 60.15 0.08
C GLN A 58 -3.80 59.30 -0.11
N THR A 59 -3.51 58.43 0.86
CA THR A 59 -2.72 57.22 0.65
C THR A 59 -3.39 56.39 -0.45
N SER A 60 -2.78 56.37 -1.62
CA SER A 60 -3.21 55.52 -2.73
C SER A 60 -3.09 54.05 -2.31
N MET A 61 -4.22 53.35 -2.21
CA MET A 61 -4.23 51.91 -2.09
C MET A 61 -3.66 51.31 -3.37
N GLN A 62 -2.45 50.75 -3.30
CA GLN A 62 -1.88 49.95 -4.39
C GLN A 62 -2.73 48.69 -4.59
N LYS A 63 -3.32 48.54 -5.79
CA LYS A 63 -3.92 47.28 -6.22
C LYS A 63 -2.81 46.23 -6.36
N HIS A 64 -2.79 45.25 -5.47
CA HIS A 64 -1.95 44.07 -5.61
C HIS A 64 -2.52 43.18 -6.73
N VAL A 65 -1.71 42.87 -7.74
CA VAL A 65 -2.04 41.86 -8.78
C VAL A 65 -1.27 40.60 -8.41
N TYR A 66 -2.00 39.53 -8.09
CA TYR A 66 -1.43 38.20 -7.89
C TYR A 66 -1.07 37.61 -9.26
N GLU A 67 0.21 37.30 -9.48
CA GLU A 67 0.67 36.55 -10.66
C GLU A 67 0.89 35.08 -10.27
N ASP A 68 0.01 34.19 -10.73
CA ASP A 68 0.15 32.74 -10.52
C ASP A 68 1.31 32.17 -11.36
N ASN A 69 2.52 32.29 -10.83
CA ASN A 69 3.74 31.80 -11.45
C ASN A 69 3.76 30.26 -11.56
N TRP A 70 3.04 29.55 -10.69
CA TRP A 70 3.04 28.09 -10.67
C TRP A 70 2.20 27.51 -11.80
N GLN A 71 0.98 28.01 -11.99
CA GLN A 71 0.15 27.58 -13.11
C GLN A 71 0.81 27.92 -14.45
N LYS A 72 1.45 29.09 -14.53
CA LYS A 72 2.22 29.48 -15.71
C LYS A 72 3.39 28.52 -15.98
N PHE A 73 4.14 28.16 -14.95
CA PHE A 73 5.21 27.17 -15.07
C PHE A 73 4.68 25.81 -15.55
N ILE A 74 3.63 25.29 -14.92
CA ILE A 74 3.00 24.01 -15.27
C ILE A 74 2.60 24.01 -16.75
N ASN A 75 1.93 25.06 -17.21
CA ASN A 75 1.48 25.16 -18.60
C ASN A 75 2.66 25.20 -19.57
N ILE A 76 3.73 25.95 -19.25
CA ILE A 76 4.93 26.03 -20.08
C ILE A 76 5.62 24.67 -20.12
N ILE A 77 5.90 24.04 -18.98
CA ILE A 77 6.63 22.78 -18.92
C ILE A 77 5.85 21.65 -19.59
N ALA A 78 4.52 21.60 -19.43
CA ALA A 78 3.66 20.66 -20.14
C ALA A 78 3.82 20.79 -21.65
N SER A 79 3.70 22.00 -22.19
CA SER A 79 3.85 22.26 -23.64
C SER A 79 5.24 21.89 -24.17
N GLU A 80 6.28 22.07 -23.36
CA GLU A 80 7.66 21.73 -23.73
C GLU A 80 7.90 20.21 -23.68
N LEU A 81 7.28 19.50 -22.74
CA LEU A 81 7.33 18.04 -22.65
C LEU A 81 6.70 17.39 -23.88
N GLU A 82 5.53 17.85 -24.33
CA GLU A 82 4.85 17.32 -25.52
C GLU A 82 5.70 17.46 -26.79
N ARG A 83 6.52 18.51 -26.88
CA ARG A 83 7.41 18.77 -28.03
C ARG A 83 8.66 17.91 -28.05
N LEU A 84 8.94 17.15 -26.98
CA LEU A 84 10.10 16.28 -26.93
C LEU A 84 10.04 15.21 -28.01
N ARG A 85 11.22 14.89 -28.55
CA ARG A 85 11.45 13.74 -29.43
C ARG A 85 12.44 12.82 -28.76
N LEU A 86 11.96 11.67 -28.30
CA LEU A 86 12.75 10.71 -27.55
C LEU A 86 13.29 9.62 -28.48
N LYS A 87 14.52 9.18 -28.22
CA LYS A 87 15.17 8.05 -28.92
C LYS A 87 15.12 6.74 -28.13
N LYS A 88 14.74 6.83 -26.85
CA LYS A 88 14.69 5.73 -25.90
C LYS A 88 13.49 5.92 -24.98
N ASN A 89 13.09 4.82 -24.36
CA ASN A 89 12.09 4.86 -23.30
C ASN A 89 12.74 5.31 -22.00
N HIS A 90 12.06 6.18 -21.27
CA HIS A 90 12.44 6.70 -19.97
C HIS A 90 11.29 6.43 -19.00
N TYR A 91 11.61 5.74 -17.91
CA TYR A 91 10.65 5.38 -16.88
C TYR A 91 11.07 6.01 -15.56
N LEU A 92 10.16 6.72 -14.91
CA LEU A 92 10.32 7.17 -13.54
C LEU A 92 9.54 6.21 -12.64
N PHE A 93 10.25 5.42 -11.85
CA PHE A 93 9.62 4.55 -10.85
C PHE A 93 9.44 5.33 -9.55
N VAL A 94 8.23 5.31 -9.02
CA VAL A 94 7.87 5.85 -7.70
C VAL A 94 7.47 4.66 -6.84
N ASP A 95 8.23 4.40 -5.78
CA ASP A 95 8.10 3.25 -4.90
C ASP A 95 8.16 3.68 -3.43
N GLY A 96 7.74 2.80 -2.52
CA GLY A 96 7.77 3.04 -1.07
C GLY A 96 6.63 3.92 -0.54
N ILE A 97 5.62 4.22 -1.37
CA ILE A 97 4.42 4.98 -0.95
C ILE A 97 3.40 4.15 -0.16
N ASP A 98 3.76 2.94 0.22
CA ASP A 98 3.02 2.09 1.16
C ASP A 98 3.60 2.13 2.58
N THR A 99 4.68 2.89 2.80
CA THR A 99 5.33 3.07 4.11
C THR A 99 5.06 4.48 4.63
N ARG A 100 4.26 4.59 5.70
CA ARG A 100 3.98 5.87 6.38
C ARG A 100 5.13 6.24 7.32
N PRO A 101 5.72 7.45 7.20
CA PRO A 101 6.64 7.98 8.19
C PRO A 101 6.00 8.07 9.58
N THR A 102 6.75 7.71 10.63
CA THR A 102 6.21 7.61 12.01
C THR A 102 5.74 8.95 12.59
N ASP A 103 6.24 10.06 12.06
CA ASP A 103 5.94 11.43 12.46
C ASP A 103 4.72 12.03 11.74
N ILE A 104 4.15 11.33 10.75
CA ILE A 104 3.00 11.80 9.96
C ILE A 104 1.76 11.01 10.33
N SER A 105 0.66 11.69 10.63
CA SER A 105 -0.61 11.02 10.93
C SER A 105 -1.17 10.30 9.70
N TYR A 106 -2.05 9.31 9.91
CA TYR A 106 -2.68 8.62 8.78
C TYR A 106 -3.47 9.58 7.88
N ALA A 107 -4.20 10.54 8.47
CA ALA A 107 -4.98 11.52 7.72
C ALA A 107 -4.09 12.38 6.80
N GLU A 108 -3.04 13.00 7.36
CA GLU A 108 -2.09 13.82 6.58
C GLU A 108 -1.36 12.99 5.51
N TYR A 109 -1.02 11.74 5.82
CA TYR A 109 -0.42 10.83 4.86
C TYR A 109 -1.33 10.58 3.65
N THR A 110 -2.62 10.31 3.89
CA THR A 110 -3.59 10.09 2.81
C THR A 110 -3.83 11.34 1.96
N GLU A 111 -3.82 12.53 2.57
CA GLU A 111 -3.90 13.82 1.86
C GLU A 111 -2.71 14.06 0.93
N CYS A 112 -1.56 13.43 1.18
CA CYS A 112 -0.38 13.52 0.33
C CYS A 112 -0.37 12.44 -0.76
N ILE A 113 -0.65 11.19 -0.41
CA ILE A 113 -0.52 10.05 -1.32
C ILE A 113 -1.65 9.99 -2.36
N TYR A 114 -2.89 10.32 -2.00
CA TYR A 114 -4.00 10.24 -2.95
C TYR A 114 -3.87 11.24 -4.11
N PRO A 115 -3.52 12.52 -3.87
CA PRO A 115 -3.21 13.44 -4.97
C PRO A 115 -2.00 13.01 -5.80
N LEU A 116 -0.99 12.36 -5.20
CA LEU A 116 0.15 11.81 -5.95
C LEU A 116 -0.30 10.71 -6.93
N VAL A 117 -1.13 9.77 -6.48
CA VAL A 117 -1.70 8.72 -7.35
C VAL A 117 -2.45 9.35 -8.52
N ARG A 118 -3.27 10.37 -8.25
CA ARG A 118 -4.01 11.10 -9.28
C ARG A 118 -3.08 11.85 -10.24
N ALA A 119 -2.09 12.56 -9.72
CA ALA A 119 -1.13 13.29 -10.52
C ALA A 119 -0.34 12.36 -11.46
N VAL A 120 0.06 11.17 -10.99
CA VAL A 120 0.74 10.18 -11.85
C VAL A 120 -0.18 9.74 -13.00
N TYR A 121 -1.46 9.49 -12.72
CA TYR A 121 -2.44 9.11 -13.73
C TYR A 121 -2.63 10.23 -14.77
N ASP A 122 -2.90 11.45 -14.30
CA ASP A 122 -3.17 12.63 -15.14
C ASP A 122 -1.93 12.97 -15.99
N LEU A 123 -0.72 12.95 -15.41
CA LEU A 123 0.52 13.18 -16.16
C LEU A 123 0.73 12.14 -17.26
N ASN A 124 0.54 10.85 -16.98
CA ASN A 124 0.73 9.79 -17.97
C ASN A 124 -0.27 9.87 -19.13
N ASN A 125 -1.52 10.23 -18.85
CA ASN A 125 -2.62 10.20 -19.81
C ASN A 125 -2.85 11.53 -20.54
N ASP A 126 -2.54 12.66 -19.92
CA ASP A 126 -2.88 13.97 -20.46
C ASP A 126 -1.65 14.74 -20.96
N ILE A 127 -0.44 14.44 -20.47
CA ILE A 127 0.79 15.16 -20.87
C ILE A 127 1.76 14.23 -21.58
N LEU A 128 2.17 13.15 -20.92
CA LEU A 128 3.17 12.23 -21.43
C LEU A 128 2.63 11.37 -22.59
N SER A 129 1.30 11.25 -22.69
CA SER A 129 0.55 10.72 -23.84
C SER A 129 0.86 11.42 -25.16
N HIS A 130 1.09 12.73 -25.12
CA HIS A 130 1.22 13.59 -26.30
C HIS A 130 2.67 13.83 -26.75
N VAL A 131 3.67 13.26 -26.06
CA VAL A 131 5.08 13.32 -26.47
C VAL A 131 5.25 12.78 -27.89
N LYS A 132 5.88 13.55 -28.77
CA LYS A 132 6.04 13.18 -30.19
C LYS A 132 6.91 11.93 -30.39
N ASP A 133 6.65 11.22 -31.48
CA ASP A 133 7.42 10.05 -31.92
C ASP A 133 7.45 8.90 -30.89
N ARG A 134 6.32 8.60 -30.21
CA ARG A 134 6.21 7.54 -29.18
C ARG A 134 6.77 6.17 -29.58
N ALA A 135 6.74 5.82 -30.86
CA ALA A 135 7.32 4.57 -31.36
C ALA A 135 8.85 4.50 -31.21
N LYS A 136 9.53 5.64 -31.13
CA LYS A 136 10.99 5.74 -30.95
C LYS A 136 11.40 5.92 -29.50
N GLY A 137 10.54 6.47 -28.67
CA GLY A 137 10.78 6.62 -27.23
C GLY A 137 9.58 7.24 -26.52
N ARG A 138 9.29 6.74 -25.31
CA ARG A 138 8.24 7.26 -24.42
C ARG A 138 8.79 7.70 -23.07
N LEU A 139 8.11 8.66 -22.44
CA LEU A 139 8.28 8.99 -21.04
C LEU A 139 7.06 8.45 -20.29
N GLN A 140 7.28 7.70 -19.21
CA GLN A 140 6.19 7.20 -18.36
C GLN A 140 6.60 7.22 -16.90
N ILE A 141 5.63 7.50 -16.03
CA ILE A 141 5.78 7.36 -14.59
C ILE A 141 5.12 6.05 -14.18
N VAL A 142 5.83 5.20 -13.45
CA VAL A 142 5.34 3.92 -12.95
C VAL A 142 5.24 4.03 -11.44
N LEU A 143 4.01 4.04 -10.92
CA LEU A 143 3.74 4.05 -9.49
C LEU A 143 3.56 2.63 -8.97
N LEU A 144 4.33 2.27 -7.96
CA LEU A 144 4.22 1.01 -7.23
C LEU A 144 3.38 1.30 -5.98
N THR A 145 2.21 0.69 -5.91
CA THR A 145 1.27 0.96 -4.82
C THR A 145 0.45 -0.26 -4.48
N ARG A 146 -0.05 -0.30 -3.26
CA ARG A 146 -1.06 -1.27 -2.84
C ARG A 146 -2.40 -0.96 -3.49
N LEU A 147 -3.20 -2.00 -3.68
CA LEU A 147 -4.52 -1.89 -4.32
C LEU A 147 -5.46 -0.95 -3.54
N ASP A 148 -5.46 -1.03 -2.21
CA ASP A 148 -6.30 -0.20 -1.33
C ASP A 148 -5.96 1.29 -1.44
N ILE A 149 -4.66 1.65 -1.47
CA ILE A 149 -4.22 3.04 -1.66
C ILE A 149 -4.68 3.56 -3.02
N PHE A 150 -4.54 2.76 -4.08
CA PHE A 150 -4.96 3.14 -5.42
C PHE A 150 -6.47 3.37 -5.53
N LEU A 151 -7.26 2.45 -4.96
CA LEU A 151 -8.72 2.51 -5.04
C LEU A 151 -9.31 3.64 -4.19
N ASN A 152 -8.67 3.97 -3.06
CA ASN A 152 -9.07 5.08 -2.20
C ASN A 152 -8.57 6.45 -2.68
N ALA A 153 -7.76 6.53 -3.74
CA ALA A 153 -7.21 7.79 -4.25
C ALA A 153 -8.22 8.71 -4.96
N GLY A 154 -9.52 8.35 -4.98
CA GLY A 154 -10.57 9.18 -5.58
C GLY A 154 -10.55 9.22 -7.12
N LEU A 155 -9.95 8.22 -7.77
CA LEU A 155 -9.97 8.10 -9.23
C LEU A 155 -11.36 7.63 -9.71
N SER A 156 -11.92 8.30 -10.72
CA SER A 156 -13.13 7.82 -11.40
C SER A 156 -12.87 6.47 -12.06
N ASN A 157 -13.82 5.53 -12.04
CA ASN A 157 -13.69 4.22 -12.72
C ASN A 157 -12.35 3.50 -12.43
N ALA A 158 -11.93 3.46 -11.16
CA ALA A 158 -10.63 2.91 -10.77
C ALA A 158 -10.41 1.46 -11.24
N GLY A 159 -11.46 0.63 -11.28
CA GLY A 159 -11.39 -0.74 -11.82
C GLY A 159 -10.92 -0.82 -13.28
N SER A 160 -11.48 0.02 -14.17
CA SER A 160 -11.03 0.09 -15.57
C SER A 160 -9.62 0.65 -15.70
N LYS A 161 -9.24 1.60 -14.82
CA LYS A 161 -7.87 2.12 -14.80
C LYS A 161 -6.86 1.04 -14.41
N ILE A 162 -7.22 0.13 -13.50
CA ILE A 162 -6.41 -1.04 -13.16
C ILE A 162 -6.31 -2.00 -14.36
N SER A 163 -7.41 -2.31 -15.04
CA SER A 163 -7.37 -3.24 -16.18
C SER A 163 -6.54 -2.73 -17.35
N ASP A 164 -6.62 -1.43 -17.64
CA ASP A 164 -6.09 -0.87 -18.88
C ASP A 164 -4.68 -0.28 -18.72
N ASN A 165 -4.37 0.26 -17.54
CA ASN A 165 -3.18 1.07 -17.31
C ASN A 165 -2.27 0.56 -16.18
N SER A 166 -2.54 -0.62 -15.64
CA SER A 166 -1.73 -1.19 -14.56
C SER A 166 -1.25 -2.61 -14.85
N ALA A 167 -0.12 -2.97 -14.25
CA ALA A 167 0.29 -4.36 -14.12
C ALA A 167 -0.20 -4.87 -12.75
N PHE A 168 -1.41 -5.41 -12.71
CA PHE A 168 -1.98 -5.95 -11.47
C PHE A 168 -1.37 -7.31 -11.12
N LEU A 169 -0.65 -7.38 -10.00
CA LEU A 169 -0.08 -8.62 -9.49
C LEU A 169 -1.10 -9.35 -8.63
N ASN A 170 -1.78 -10.33 -9.21
CA ASN A 170 -2.71 -11.18 -8.48
C ASN A 170 -2.08 -12.53 -8.10
N TRP A 171 -1.95 -12.78 -6.80
CA TRP A 171 -1.48 -14.06 -6.26
C TRP A 171 -2.62 -14.89 -5.64
N SER A 172 -3.86 -14.42 -5.75
CA SER A 172 -5.02 -15.12 -5.19
C SER A 172 -5.24 -16.47 -5.88
N MET A 173 -5.80 -17.40 -5.11
CA MET A 173 -6.11 -18.74 -5.57
C MET A 173 -7.40 -19.18 -4.90
N THR A 174 -8.37 -19.57 -5.72
CA THR A 174 -9.68 -20.05 -5.28
C THR A 174 -9.67 -21.53 -4.90
N ASN A 175 -8.79 -22.34 -5.51
CA ASN A 175 -8.74 -23.79 -5.26
C ASN A 175 -7.31 -24.30 -5.05
N GLU A 176 -7.02 -24.73 -3.81
CA GLU A 176 -5.73 -25.33 -3.43
C GLU A 176 -5.37 -26.55 -4.27
N LYS A 177 -6.33 -27.35 -4.74
CA LYS A 177 -6.05 -28.52 -5.58
C LYS A 177 -5.50 -28.17 -6.97
N GLN A 178 -5.66 -26.91 -7.39
CA GLN A 178 -5.23 -26.41 -8.69
C GLN A 178 -4.03 -25.47 -8.58
N TYR A 179 -3.29 -25.49 -7.47
CA TYR A 179 -2.14 -24.59 -7.27
C TYR A 179 -1.13 -24.63 -8.41
N SER A 180 -1.00 -25.77 -9.10
CA SER A 180 0.00 -25.99 -10.15
C SER A 180 -0.20 -25.13 -11.41
N SER A 181 -1.40 -24.59 -11.63
CA SER A 181 -1.68 -23.67 -12.74
C SER A 181 -1.46 -22.20 -12.38
N THR A 182 -1.29 -21.88 -11.10
CA THR A 182 -1.19 -20.50 -10.58
C THR A 182 0.12 -19.84 -10.94
N ASP A 183 0.11 -18.51 -11.05
CA ASP A 183 1.33 -17.74 -11.32
C ASP A 183 2.29 -17.72 -10.12
N LEU A 184 1.76 -17.86 -8.90
CA LEU A 184 2.57 -18.06 -7.70
C LEU A 184 3.42 -19.33 -7.81
N TYR A 185 2.82 -20.47 -8.18
CA TYR A 185 3.56 -21.72 -8.34
C TYR A 185 4.60 -21.62 -9.47
N LYS A 186 4.26 -21.00 -10.61
CA LYS A 186 5.22 -20.76 -11.71
C LYS A 186 6.39 -19.89 -11.25
N LEU A 187 6.12 -18.85 -10.45
CA LEU A 187 7.15 -17.97 -9.92
C LEU A 187 8.07 -18.71 -8.95
N VAL A 188 7.51 -19.47 -8.00
CA VAL A 188 8.30 -20.26 -7.05
C VAL A 188 9.13 -21.32 -7.77
N GLN A 189 8.60 -21.96 -8.81
CA GLN A 189 9.40 -22.86 -9.64
C GLN A 189 10.59 -22.14 -10.28
N LYS A 190 10.39 -20.94 -10.85
CA LYS A 190 11.48 -20.12 -11.41
C LYS A 190 12.53 -19.72 -10.38
N MET A 191 12.15 -19.51 -9.11
CA MET A 191 13.10 -19.23 -8.03
C MET A 191 14.02 -20.42 -7.74
N LEU A 192 13.57 -21.65 -8.02
CA LEU A 192 14.30 -22.90 -7.79
C LEU A 192 14.94 -23.48 -9.06
N SER A 193 14.50 -23.07 -10.25
CA SER A 193 14.98 -23.57 -11.54
C SER A 193 16.47 -23.34 -11.73
N ALA A 194 17.22 -24.41 -12.00
CA ALA A 194 18.43 -24.35 -12.80
C ALA A 194 18.06 -24.37 -14.31
N PRO A 195 18.91 -23.86 -15.23
CA PRO A 195 18.58 -23.72 -16.65
C PRO A 195 18.10 -24.99 -17.39
N ASP A 196 18.37 -26.20 -16.88
CA ASP A 196 18.30 -27.45 -17.67
C ASP A 196 17.47 -28.62 -17.09
N SER A 197 16.59 -28.43 -16.09
CA SER A 197 15.81 -29.55 -15.53
C SER A 197 14.47 -29.81 -16.23
N LYS A 198 14.22 -31.06 -16.65
CA LYS A 198 12.92 -31.53 -17.21
C LYS A 198 11.84 -31.77 -16.14
N GLU A 199 12.20 -31.83 -14.86
CA GLU A 199 11.27 -32.01 -13.74
C GLU A 199 10.85 -30.66 -13.13
N SER A 200 9.70 -30.66 -12.42
CA SER A 200 9.31 -29.52 -11.58
C SER A 200 10.40 -29.25 -10.54
N PRO A 201 11.06 -28.07 -10.55
CA PRO A 201 12.12 -27.74 -9.60
C PRO A 201 11.66 -27.87 -8.14
N TRP A 202 10.38 -27.59 -7.87
CA TRP A 202 9.82 -27.77 -6.55
C TRP A 202 9.89 -29.23 -6.08
N LYS A 203 9.49 -30.17 -6.94
CA LYS A 203 9.50 -31.61 -6.61
C LYS A 203 10.92 -32.14 -6.44
N GLN A 204 11.93 -31.53 -7.05
CA GLN A 204 13.32 -31.98 -6.83
C GLN A 204 13.77 -31.83 -5.38
N TYR A 205 13.31 -30.79 -4.68
CA TYR A 205 13.69 -30.50 -3.29
C TYR A 205 12.62 -30.87 -2.26
N PHE A 206 11.35 -30.84 -2.64
CA PHE A 206 10.20 -30.94 -1.72
C PHE A 206 9.22 -32.07 -2.09
N ASN A 207 9.67 -33.15 -2.71
CA ASN A 207 8.81 -34.31 -3.01
C ASN A 207 8.54 -35.18 -1.77
N PHE A 208 7.83 -34.61 -0.80
CA PHE A 208 7.32 -35.27 0.39
C PHE A 208 5.95 -34.69 0.78
N THR A 209 5.23 -35.42 1.61
CA THR A 209 3.99 -34.95 2.24
C THR A 209 4.25 -34.54 3.68
N ILE A 210 3.40 -33.66 4.20
CA ILE A 210 3.42 -33.23 5.60
C ILE A 210 2.06 -33.53 6.20
N ASP A 211 2.05 -34.18 7.36
CA ASP A 211 0.83 -34.54 8.07
C ASP A 211 0.45 -33.44 9.05
N ARG A 212 -0.78 -32.92 8.97
CA ARG A 212 -1.32 -31.98 9.96
C ARG A 212 -2.72 -32.41 10.39
N GLY A 213 -2.81 -32.95 11.60
CA GLY A 213 -4.02 -33.61 12.10
C GLY A 213 -4.30 -34.88 11.30
N SER A 214 -5.51 -35.01 10.76
CA SER A 214 -5.92 -36.18 9.95
C SER A 214 -5.64 -36.04 8.44
N LYS A 215 -5.04 -34.93 8.00
CA LYS A 215 -4.80 -34.64 6.58
C LYS A 215 -3.31 -34.73 6.27
N SER A 216 -2.97 -35.51 5.24
CA SER A 216 -1.65 -35.49 4.60
C SER A 216 -1.69 -34.53 3.41
N LEU A 217 -0.79 -33.55 3.41
CA LEU A 217 -0.73 -32.49 2.39
C LEU A 217 0.55 -32.65 1.56
N ASP A 218 0.43 -32.48 0.25
CA ASP A 218 1.60 -32.21 -0.60
C ASP A 218 2.34 -30.97 -0.07
N SER A 219 3.67 -30.99 -0.12
CA SER A 219 4.51 -29.94 0.47
C SER A 219 4.13 -28.53 0.00
N PHE A 220 3.78 -28.35 -1.28
CA PHE A 220 3.40 -27.02 -1.78
C PHE A 220 2.05 -26.58 -1.19
N ALA A 221 1.08 -27.50 -1.14
CA ALA A 221 -0.22 -27.25 -0.52
C ALA A 221 -0.09 -26.93 0.98
N TYR A 222 0.84 -27.59 1.67
CA TYR A 222 1.17 -27.26 3.07
C TYR A 222 1.70 -25.83 3.19
N PHE A 223 2.66 -25.41 2.37
CA PHE A 223 3.20 -24.05 2.42
C PHE A 223 2.20 -22.97 2.00
N LEU A 224 1.25 -23.28 1.13
CA LEU A 224 0.13 -22.38 0.81
C LEU A 224 -0.79 -22.12 2.01
N ARG A 225 -0.92 -23.08 2.92
CA ARG A 225 -1.68 -22.90 4.18
C ARG A 225 -0.83 -22.32 5.30
N LEU A 226 0.49 -22.48 5.24
CA LEU A 226 1.42 -21.87 6.17
C LEU A 226 1.64 -20.37 5.86
N SER A 227 1.56 -19.96 4.60
CA SER A 227 1.80 -18.58 4.14
C SER A 227 0.52 -17.82 3.78
N THR A 228 0.66 -16.51 3.53
CA THR A 228 -0.41 -15.66 2.98
C THR A 228 -0.45 -15.67 1.45
N SER A 229 0.08 -16.74 0.83
CA SER A 229 0.23 -16.90 -0.63
C SER A 229 0.96 -15.76 -1.34
N LYS A 230 1.91 -15.10 -0.66
CA LYS A 230 2.75 -14.04 -1.25
C LYS A 230 4.11 -14.59 -1.68
N PRO A 231 4.68 -14.13 -2.80
CA PRO A 231 6.02 -14.56 -3.23
C PRO A 231 7.11 -14.40 -2.18
N ARG A 232 7.08 -13.28 -1.41
CA ARG A 232 8.04 -13.01 -0.34
C ARG A 232 8.00 -14.04 0.80
N ASP A 233 6.83 -14.62 1.06
CA ASP A 233 6.66 -15.64 2.10
C ASP A 233 7.40 -16.92 1.68
N PHE A 234 7.29 -17.31 0.42
CA PHE A 234 8.05 -18.44 -0.14
C PHE A 234 9.56 -18.20 -0.10
N VAL A 235 10.03 -16.98 -0.43
CA VAL A 235 11.46 -16.63 -0.29
C VAL A 235 11.93 -16.84 1.16
N LYS A 236 11.14 -16.41 2.14
CA LYS A 236 11.48 -16.58 3.56
C LYS A 236 11.42 -18.05 4.00
N ILE A 237 10.41 -18.80 3.57
CA ILE A 237 10.29 -20.25 3.80
C ILE A 237 11.52 -20.98 3.28
N LEU A 238 11.92 -20.71 2.03
CA LEU A 238 13.08 -21.34 1.41
C LEU A 238 14.37 -20.99 2.16
N LYS A 239 14.53 -19.74 2.58
CA LYS A 239 15.67 -19.29 3.39
C LYS A 239 15.75 -20.02 4.73
N ILE A 240 14.66 -20.05 5.50
CA ILE A 240 14.60 -20.76 6.79
C ILE A 240 14.86 -22.25 6.58
N THR A 241 14.25 -22.86 5.54
CA THR A 241 14.47 -24.28 5.21
C THR A 241 15.95 -24.56 5.00
N LYS A 242 16.63 -23.73 4.20
CA LYS A 242 18.07 -23.88 3.94
C LYS A 242 18.89 -23.77 5.23
N GLU A 243 18.64 -22.75 6.04
CA GLU A 243 19.32 -22.53 7.33
C GLU A 243 19.15 -23.75 8.26
N GLN A 244 17.94 -24.32 8.34
CA GLN A 244 17.68 -25.51 9.15
C GLN A 244 18.34 -26.78 8.59
N CYS A 245 18.38 -26.94 7.27
CA CYS A 245 19.07 -28.06 6.62
C CYS A 245 20.58 -28.00 6.89
N GLU A 246 21.20 -26.83 6.74
CA GLU A 246 22.62 -26.60 7.04
C GLU A 246 22.95 -26.88 8.51
N ALA A 247 22.12 -26.41 9.44
CA ALA A 247 22.31 -26.66 10.87
C ALA A 247 22.24 -28.15 11.26
N HIS A 248 21.50 -28.96 10.51
CA HIS A 248 21.39 -30.41 10.74
C HIS A 248 22.31 -31.25 9.84
N GLY A 249 23.13 -30.62 8.98
CA GLY A 249 23.98 -31.33 8.03
C GLY A 249 23.21 -32.11 6.96
N ILE A 250 21.99 -31.68 6.64
CA ILE A 250 21.12 -32.32 5.64
C ILE A 250 21.22 -31.56 4.32
N GLN A 251 21.43 -32.29 3.22
CA GLN A 251 21.57 -31.66 1.90
C GLN A 251 20.25 -31.15 1.32
N ASN A 252 19.16 -31.90 1.49
CA ASN A 252 17.84 -31.59 0.93
C ASN A 252 16.77 -31.49 2.01
N PRO A 253 15.76 -30.61 1.84
CA PRO A 253 14.64 -30.50 2.78
C PRO A 253 13.93 -31.84 3.01
N THR A 254 13.45 -32.06 4.23
CA THR A 254 12.59 -33.20 4.58
C THR A 254 11.38 -32.73 5.37
N ALA A 255 10.31 -33.52 5.39
CA ALA A 255 9.12 -33.23 6.20
C ALA A 255 9.49 -32.93 7.66
N LYS A 256 10.38 -33.74 8.26
CA LYS A 256 10.88 -33.56 9.64
C LYS A 256 11.52 -32.20 9.90
N ILE A 257 12.24 -31.64 8.93
CA ILE A 257 12.83 -30.29 9.06
C ILE A 257 11.73 -29.24 9.08
N ILE A 258 10.75 -29.35 8.19
CA ILE A 258 9.64 -28.40 8.10
C ILE A 258 8.71 -28.50 9.32
N GLU A 259 8.43 -29.70 9.80
CA GLU A 259 7.60 -29.98 10.98
C GLU A 259 8.31 -29.65 12.30
N SER A 260 9.63 -29.43 12.26
CA SER A 260 10.41 -29.13 13.46
C SER A 260 9.93 -27.86 14.14
N ASP A 261 10.00 -27.86 15.47
CA ASP A 261 9.62 -26.70 16.28
C ASP A 261 10.50 -25.47 15.97
N LEU A 262 11.78 -25.70 15.61
CA LEU A 262 12.69 -24.64 15.19
C LEU A 262 12.24 -23.95 13.91
N PHE A 263 11.87 -24.71 12.88
CA PHE A 263 11.34 -24.16 11.63
C PHE A 263 10.02 -23.41 11.88
N GLN A 264 9.09 -24.04 12.58
CA GLN A 264 7.76 -23.48 12.84
C GLN A 264 7.86 -22.18 13.65
N ARG A 265 8.72 -22.12 14.68
CA ARG A 265 8.99 -20.88 15.43
C ARG A 265 9.62 -19.82 14.54
N ALA A 266 10.69 -20.13 13.81
CA ALA A 266 11.38 -19.15 12.97
C ALA A 266 10.45 -18.50 11.93
N TYR A 267 9.54 -19.29 11.34
CA TYR A 267 8.57 -18.75 10.41
C TYR A 267 7.42 -17.99 11.10
N SER A 268 6.98 -18.44 12.27
CA SER A 268 6.02 -17.74 13.12
C SER A 268 6.52 -16.36 13.54
N THR A 269 7.78 -16.24 13.97
CA THR A 269 8.44 -14.96 14.28
C THR A 269 8.38 -14.01 13.10
N TYR A 270 8.76 -14.48 11.90
CA TYR A 270 8.69 -13.67 10.68
C TYR A 270 7.26 -13.19 10.38
N PHE A 271 6.25 -14.05 10.55
CA PHE A 271 4.87 -13.67 10.32
C PHE A 271 4.42 -12.59 11.32
N VAL A 272 4.72 -12.75 12.60
CA VAL A 272 4.36 -11.78 13.64
C VAL A 272 5.09 -10.45 13.44
N ASP A 273 6.35 -10.46 13.00
CA ASP A 273 7.08 -9.23 12.65
C ASP A 273 6.47 -8.52 11.44
N THR A 274 6.03 -9.29 10.43
CA THR A 274 5.31 -8.76 9.26
C THR A 274 3.97 -8.16 9.67
N LEU A 275 3.24 -8.83 10.57
CA LEU A 275 1.97 -8.35 11.13
C LEU A 275 2.18 -7.06 11.94
N ARG A 276 3.19 -7.01 12.81
CA ARG A 276 3.56 -5.81 13.58
C ARG A 276 3.84 -4.63 12.66
N THR A 277 4.64 -4.84 11.62
CA THR A 277 4.98 -3.81 10.63
C THR A 277 3.74 -3.30 9.88
N ALA A 278 2.81 -4.20 9.56
CA ALA A 278 1.58 -3.80 8.90
C ALA A 278 0.66 -3.02 9.85
N LEU A 279 0.59 -3.40 11.13
CA LEU A 279 -0.22 -2.72 12.15
C LEU A 279 0.38 -1.36 12.56
N SER A 280 1.70 -1.18 12.54
CA SER A 280 2.35 0.09 12.89
C SER A 280 2.01 1.23 11.93
N PHE A 281 1.43 0.89 10.78
CA PHE A 281 0.84 1.87 9.87
C PHE A 281 -0.43 2.52 10.44
N TYR A 282 -1.11 1.89 11.39
CA TYR A 282 -2.38 2.37 11.95
C TYR A 282 -2.30 2.62 13.47
N TYR A 283 -1.51 1.83 14.20
CA TYR A 283 -1.50 1.78 15.66
C TYR A 283 -0.09 2.01 16.23
N ASP A 284 -0.02 2.44 17.48
CA ASP A 284 1.24 2.59 18.22
C ASP A 284 1.76 1.27 18.81
N GLU A 285 2.99 1.29 19.34
CA GLU A 285 3.64 0.09 19.87
C GLU A 285 2.90 -0.52 21.08
N ASN A 286 2.31 0.31 21.94
CA ASN A 286 1.58 -0.17 23.11
C ASN A 286 0.25 -0.81 22.72
N GLU A 287 -0.46 -0.21 21.75
CA GLU A 287 -1.69 -0.76 21.19
C GLU A 287 -1.43 -2.11 20.52
N ILE A 288 -0.37 -2.23 19.73
CA ILE A 288 0.00 -3.51 19.09
C ILE A 288 0.35 -4.56 20.14
N LYS A 289 1.09 -4.19 21.18
CA LYS A 289 1.40 -5.11 22.29
C LYS A 289 0.13 -5.60 22.97
N LEU A 290 -0.81 -4.70 23.28
CA LEU A 290 -2.09 -5.01 23.88
C LEU A 290 -2.91 -5.98 23.01
N PHE A 291 -2.94 -5.75 21.69
CA PHE A 291 -3.56 -6.65 20.73
C PHE A 291 -2.92 -8.06 20.74
N PHE A 292 -1.59 -8.13 20.77
CA PHE A 292 -0.87 -9.40 20.81
C PHE A 292 -1.12 -10.17 22.13
N ASP A 293 -1.23 -9.46 23.25
CA ASP A 293 -1.60 -10.07 24.54
C ASP A 293 -3.04 -10.59 24.53
N PHE A 294 -3.96 -9.90 23.85
CA PHE A 294 -5.32 -10.39 23.63
C PHE A 294 -5.32 -11.69 22.81
N ILE A 295 -4.56 -11.77 21.71
CA ILE A 295 -4.45 -13.00 20.90
C ILE A 295 -3.95 -14.19 21.72
N ARG A 296 -2.96 -13.97 22.61
CA ARG A 296 -2.44 -15.03 23.49
C ARG A 296 -3.49 -15.60 24.44
N SER A 297 -4.54 -14.85 24.75
CA SER A 297 -5.62 -15.30 25.64
C SER A 297 -6.51 -16.40 25.02
N PHE A 298 -6.38 -16.68 23.72
CA PHE A 298 -7.20 -17.71 23.05
C PHE A 298 -6.77 -19.13 23.37
N ASN A 299 -5.47 -19.40 23.59
CA ASN A 299 -4.97 -20.74 23.91
C ASN A 299 -5.37 -21.84 22.90
N SER A 300 -5.77 -21.45 21.69
CA SER A 300 -6.32 -22.36 20.67
C SER A 300 -6.34 -21.68 19.30
N CYS A 301 -5.90 -22.41 18.27
CA CYS A 301 -6.01 -21.95 16.89
C CYS A 301 -7.46 -21.91 16.36
N PHE A 302 -8.41 -22.55 17.05
CA PHE A 302 -9.82 -22.60 16.64
C PHE A 302 -10.71 -22.02 17.73
N PHE A 303 -11.69 -21.21 17.32
CA PHE A 303 -12.71 -20.64 18.21
C PHE A 303 -13.99 -20.33 17.45
N ASN A 304 -15.12 -20.26 18.17
CA ASN A 304 -16.35 -19.70 17.63
C ASN A 304 -16.59 -18.30 18.20
N TYR A 305 -17.53 -17.56 17.60
CA TYR A 305 -17.80 -16.18 18.02
C TYR A 305 -18.25 -16.06 19.47
N ALA A 306 -19.04 -17.02 19.99
CA ALA A 306 -19.42 -17.05 21.40
C ALA A 306 -18.19 -17.11 22.34
N ARG A 307 -17.20 -17.97 22.02
CA ARG A 307 -15.94 -18.05 22.76
C ARG A 307 -15.12 -16.76 22.64
N TYR A 308 -15.05 -16.18 21.45
CA TYR A 308 -14.41 -14.88 21.23
C TYR A 308 -14.99 -13.80 22.15
N GLN A 309 -16.33 -13.71 22.24
CA GLN A 309 -17.00 -12.77 23.12
C GLN A 309 -16.70 -13.05 24.59
N GLY A 310 -16.64 -14.32 25.01
CA GLY A 310 -16.20 -14.69 26.37
C GLY A 310 -14.80 -14.18 26.69
N ILE A 311 -13.83 -14.45 25.82
CA ILE A 311 -12.43 -13.99 25.97
C ILE A 311 -12.37 -12.46 26.03
N TRP A 312 -13.13 -11.76 25.19
CA TRP A 312 -13.23 -10.29 25.25
C TRP A 312 -13.72 -9.78 26.60
N GLN A 313 -14.73 -10.41 27.20
CA GLN A 313 -15.26 -9.99 28.50
C GLN A 313 -14.30 -10.25 29.65
N GLU A 314 -13.55 -11.36 29.58
CA GLU A 314 -12.62 -11.80 30.63
C GLU A 314 -11.23 -11.18 30.52
N PHE A 315 -10.92 -10.49 29.42
CA PHE A 315 -9.61 -9.89 29.20
C PHE A 315 -9.32 -8.77 30.21
N ALA A 316 -8.24 -8.92 30.97
CA ALA A 316 -7.89 -8.01 32.08
C ALA A 316 -7.79 -6.53 31.65
N SER A 317 -7.29 -6.27 30.44
CA SER A 317 -7.11 -4.92 29.89
C SER A 317 -8.21 -4.53 28.88
N LYS A 318 -9.43 -5.08 29.03
CA LYS A 318 -10.56 -4.83 28.12
C LYS A 318 -10.86 -3.34 27.89
N GLU A 319 -10.81 -2.50 28.92
CA GLU A 319 -11.08 -1.06 28.76
C GLU A 319 -10.06 -0.36 27.85
N GLN A 320 -8.79 -0.74 27.97
CA GLN A 320 -7.72 -0.24 27.10
C GLN A 320 -7.90 -0.78 25.67
N LEU A 321 -8.30 -2.06 25.56
CA LEU A 321 -8.54 -2.71 24.28
C LEU A 321 -9.70 -2.05 23.53
N HIS A 322 -10.79 -1.74 24.23
CA HIS A 322 -11.94 -1.01 23.70
C HIS A 322 -11.57 0.41 23.29
N LYS A 323 -10.75 1.11 24.08
CA LYS A 323 -10.28 2.45 23.71
C LYS A 323 -9.43 2.46 22.43
N ALA A 324 -8.58 1.45 22.24
CA ALA A 324 -7.65 1.38 21.11
C ALA A 324 -8.30 0.83 19.84
N PHE A 325 -9.18 -0.16 19.96
CA PHE A 325 -9.72 -0.92 18.82
C PHE A 325 -11.24 -0.85 18.68
N GLY A 326 -11.91 -0.16 19.60
CA GLY A 326 -13.36 -0.01 19.61
C GLY A 326 -14.11 -1.25 20.06
N GLU A 327 -15.24 -1.54 19.43
CA GLU A 327 -16.12 -2.65 19.81
C GLU A 327 -15.50 -4.02 19.48
N PRO A 328 -15.89 -5.11 20.18
CA PRO A 328 -15.35 -6.45 19.92
C PRO A 328 -15.44 -6.88 18.45
N PHE A 329 -16.49 -6.46 17.75
CA PHE A 329 -16.60 -6.79 16.32
C PHE A 329 -15.51 -6.11 15.47
N GLU A 330 -15.13 -4.88 15.79
CA GLU A 330 -14.12 -4.11 15.04
C GLU A 330 -12.73 -4.76 15.21
N LEU A 331 -12.42 -5.28 16.40
CA LEU A 331 -11.19 -6.05 16.60
C LEU A 331 -11.21 -7.39 15.86
N LEU A 332 -12.36 -8.08 15.80
CA LEU A 332 -12.51 -9.31 15.03
C LEU A 332 -12.32 -9.04 13.52
N GLU A 333 -12.90 -7.95 13.02
CA GLU A 333 -12.72 -7.48 11.64
C GLU A 333 -11.26 -7.16 11.35
N LEU A 334 -10.57 -6.47 12.26
CA LEU A 334 -9.14 -6.21 12.15
C LEU A 334 -8.32 -7.52 12.03
N MET A 335 -8.61 -8.51 12.86
CA MET A 335 -7.94 -9.82 12.79
C MET A 335 -8.17 -10.50 11.44
N PHE A 336 -9.36 -10.40 10.87
CA PHE A 336 -9.68 -10.94 9.54
C PHE A 336 -8.94 -10.17 8.44
N ASP A 337 -8.94 -8.85 8.53
CA ASP A 337 -8.35 -7.93 7.57
C ASP A 337 -6.84 -8.09 7.42
N PHE A 338 -6.16 -8.36 8.52
CA PHE A 338 -4.74 -8.63 8.55
C PHE A 338 -4.39 -10.11 8.24
N ASN A 339 -5.38 -10.91 7.83
CA ASN A 339 -5.23 -12.34 7.52
C ASN A 339 -4.69 -13.14 8.70
N LEU A 340 -4.98 -12.71 9.92
CA LEU A 340 -4.62 -13.43 11.13
C LEU A 340 -5.64 -14.54 11.42
N ILE A 341 -6.91 -14.34 11.07
CA ILE A 341 -7.96 -15.35 11.15
C ILE A 341 -8.67 -15.55 9.81
N ALA A 342 -9.24 -16.74 9.64
CA ALA A 342 -10.18 -17.08 8.58
C ALA A 342 -11.55 -17.44 9.16
N VAL A 343 -12.60 -17.23 8.36
CA VAL A 343 -13.91 -17.82 8.62
C VAL A 343 -13.88 -19.27 8.16
N VAL A 344 -14.34 -20.18 9.00
CA VAL A 344 -14.41 -21.62 8.71
C VAL A 344 -15.81 -21.95 8.21
N GLU A 345 -15.87 -22.49 7.00
CA GLU A 345 -17.11 -22.88 6.36
C GLU A 345 -17.34 -24.39 6.36
N GLU A 346 -18.49 -24.79 5.83
CA GLU A 346 -18.79 -26.18 5.51
C GLU A 346 -17.67 -26.79 4.63
N GLU A 347 -17.47 -28.11 4.75
CA GLU A 347 -16.42 -28.86 4.05
C GLU A 347 -14.95 -28.46 4.40
N SER A 348 -14.73 -27.76 5.52
CA SER A 348 -13.39 -27.26 5.92
C SER A 348 -12.78 -26.27 4.93
N TYR A 349 -13.60 -25.50 4.21
CA TYR A 349 -13.12 -24.36 3.45
C TYR A 349 -12.80 -23.20 4.41
N TYR A 350 -11.66 -22.54 4.19
CA TYR A 350 -11.20 -21.41 5.01
C TYR A 350 -11.23 -20.15 4.16
N ARG A 351 -12.16 -19.25 4.46
CA ARG A 351 -12.26 -17.94 3.81
C ARG A 351 -11.24 -17.00 4.45
N TRP A 352 -10.21 -16.68 3.68
CA TRP A 352 -9.20 -15.68 4.01
C TRP A 352 -9.43 -14.44 3.18
N LYS A 353 -9.31 -13.23 3.76
CA LYS A 353 -9.45 -11.98 3.00
C LYS A 353 -8.56 -11.96 1.76
N TYR A 354 -7.28 -12.30 1.89
CA TYR A 354 -6.33 -12.30 0.77
C TYR A 354 -6.68 -13.26 -0.38
N ARG A 355 -7.53 -14.28 -0.16
CA ARG A 355 -7.96 -15.21 -1.22
C ARG A 355 -9.22 -14.75 -1.94
N GLU A 356 -10.07 -14.01 -1.24
CA GLU A 356 -11.38 -13.55 -1.74
C GLU A 356 -11.31 -12.14 -2.34
N CYS A 357 -10.30 -11.34 -1.99
CA CYS A 357 -10.09 -10.02 -2.56
C CYS A 357 -9.83 -10.12 -4.07
N THR A 358 -10.63 -9.38 -4.85
CA THR A 358 -10.43 -9.17 -6.28
C THR A 358 -10.49 -7.68 -6.59
N ILE A 359 -10.18 -7.27 -7.83
CA ILE A 359 -10.36 -5.86 -8.24
C ILE A 359 -11.83 -5.41 -8.04
N ALA A 360 -12.79 -6.31 -8.24
CA ALA A 360 -14.22 -6.01 -8.10
C ALA A 360 -14.73 -6.09 -6.65
N ASN A 361 -13.97 -6.71 -5.75
CA ASN A 361 -14.36 -6.99 -4.37
C ASN A 361 -13.13 -6.80 -3.46
N TYR A 362 -12.54 -5.61 -3.51
CA TYR A 362 -11.27 -5.31 -2.85
C TYR A 362 -11.48 -4.97 -1.37
N ASP A 363 -12.68 -4.49 -1.04
CA ASP A 363 -13.20 -4.16 0.28
C ASP A 363 -13.84 -5.38 0.96
N TYR A 364 -13.59 -6.59 0.45
CA TYR A 364 -14.10 -7.81 1.07
C TYR A 364 -13.72 -7.90 2.54
N GLY A 365 -14.73 -8.06 3.38
CA GLY A 365 -14.63 -8.13 4.84
C GLY A 365 -15.69 -9.07 5.41
N ILE A 366 -15.72 -9.16 6.74
CA ILE A 366 -16.79 -9.86 7.44
C ILE A 366 -17.90 -8.88 7.79
N GLU A 367 -19.15 -9.26 7.57
CA GLU A 367 -20.30 -8.42 7.92
C GLU A 367 -20.81 -8.76 9.32
N LYS A 368 -21.05 -7.74 10.15
CA LYS A 368 -21.53 -7.91 11.54
C LYS A 368 -22.82 -8.73 11.64
N ASN A 369 -23.72 -8.56 10.68
CA ASN A 369 -25.00 -9.26 10.66
C ASN A 369 -24.87 -10.73 10.19
N ALA A 370 -23.76 -11.08 9.53
CA ALA A 370 -23.49 -12.44 9.07
C ALA A 370 -22.79 -13.30 10.14
N VAL A 371 -22.14 -12.67 11.13
CA VAL A 371 -21.47 -13.37 12.23
C VAL A 371 -22.45 -13.74 13.32
N LYS A 372 -22.63 -15.04 13.53
CA LYS A 372 -23.49 -15.64 14.55
C LYS A 372 -22.64 -16.26 15.67
N PRO A 373 -23.20 -16.52 16.87
CA PRO A 373 -22.47 -17.14 17.98
C PRO A 373 -21.74 -18.45 17.61
N GLU A 374 -22.32 -19.23 16.70
CA GLU A 374 -21.78 -20.49 16.18
C GLU A 374 -20.78 -20.33 15.02
N THR A 375 -20.61 -19.12 14.47
CA THR A 375 -19.65 -18.87 13.39
C THR A 375 -18.25 -19.21 13.88
N ASN A 376 -17.57 -20.07 13.12
CA ASN A 376 -16.27 -20.61 13.46
C ASN A 376 -15.16 -19.82 12.78
N PHE A 377 -14.07 -19.62 13.51
CA PHE A 377 -12.87 -18.94 13.05
C PHE A 377 -11.64 -19.80 13.34
N MET A 378 -10.63 -19.64 12.50
CA MET A 378 -9.34 -20.29 12.66
C MET A 378 -8.22 -19.28 12.52
N PHE A 379 -7.32 -19.23 13.50
CA PHE A 379 -6.06 -18.52 13.39
C PHE A 379 -5.17 -19.11 12.30
N HIS A 380 -4.40 -18.26 11.65
CA HIS A 380 -3.42 -18.69 10.68
C HIS A 380 -2.43 -19.65 11.32
N TRP A 381 -2.10 -20.74 10.64
CA TRP A 381 -1.21 -21.78 11.18
C TRP A 381 0.16 -21.28 11.63
N THR A 382 0.64 -20.20 11.01
CA THR A 382 1.92 -19.58 11.36
C THR A 382 1.84 -18.74 12.64
N ALA A 383 0.65 -18.31 13.08
CA ALA A 383 0.48 -17.60 14.35
C ALA A 383 0.60 -18.52 15.57
N GLU A 384 0.51 -19.84 15.37
CA GLU A 384 0.42 -20.82 16.46
C GLU A 384 1.58 -20.74 17.46
N LYS A 385 2.83 -20.63 16.98
CA LYS A 385 4.02 -20.74 17.84
C LYS A 385 4.28 -19.48 18.67
N GLU A 386 4.33 -18.31 18.03
CA GLU A 386 4.59 -17.03 18.70
C GLU A 386 3.50 -16.60 19.68
N PHE A 387 2.23 -16.93 19.38
CA PHE A 387 1.11 -16.59 20.26
C PHE A 387 0.73 -17.71 21.23
N GLY A 388 1.42 -18.86 21.20
CA GLY A 388 1.14 -19.95 22.13
C GLY A 388 -0.25 -20.58 21.95
N LEU A 389 -0.81 -20.58 20.75
CA LEU A 389 -2.19 -21.04 20.47
C LEU A 389 -2.36 -22.57 20.49
N TYR A 390 -1.34 -23.28 20.99
CA TYR A 390 -1.31 -24.72 21.22
C TYR A 390 -1.32 -25.06 22.72
N LEU A 391 -1.19 -24.06 23.60
CA LEU A 391 -1.20 -24.22 25.05
C LEU A 391 -2.65 -24.50 25.47
N LYS A 392 -2.94 -25.70 25.98
CA LYS A 392 -4.28 -26.06 26.47
C LYS A 392 -4.49 -25.61 27.90
#